data_AF-A0A7C6IIA5-F1
#
_entry.id   AF-A0A7C6IIA5-F1
#
_cell.length_a   1.000
_cell.length_b   1.000
_cell.length_c   1.000
_cell.angle_alpha   90.00
_cell.angle_beta   90.00
_cell.angle_gamma   90.00
#
_symmetry.space_group_name_H-M   'P 1'
#
loop_
_entity.id
_entity.type
_entity.pdbx_description
1 polymer ?
#
loop_
_entity_poly.entity_id
_entity_poly.type
_entity_poly.pdbx_seq_one_letter_code
_entity_poly.pdbx_strand_id
1 'polypeptide(L)'
;MKKKYKELSTTERIGLIAQVLLTFSLLVLLFMTIGEPQIMEAVNIIMIMLFLVMGYNNHFIYKRKGFTLFNLIVALLLLIGKLFY
;
A
#
# COMPACT_ATOMS: atom_id res chain seq x y z
N MET A 1 -2.89 -0.73 -22.59
CA MET A 1 -4.31 -0.36 -22.42
C MET A 1 -4.66 -0.44 -20.94
N LYS A 2 -5.25 0.62 -20.36
CA LYS A 2 -5.80 0.55 -18.99
C LYS A 2 -7.18 -0.10 -19.08
N LYS A 3 -7.44 -1.13 -18.27
CA LYS A 3 -8.78 -1.75 -18.18
C LYS A 3 -9.78 -0.72 -17.63
N LYS A 4 -11.00 -0.71 -18.17
CA LYS A 4 -12.09 0.08 -17.56
C LYS A 4 -12.58 -0.63 -16.30
N TYR A 5 -13.12 0.10 -15.33
CA TYR A 5 -13.58 -0.48 -14.05
C TYR A 5 -14.56 -1.65 -14.21
N LYS A 6 -15.47 -1.57 -15.19
CA LYS A 6 -16.43 -2.63 -15.50
C LYS A 6 -15.76 -3.95 -15.97
N GLU A 7 -14.54 -3.88 -16.49
CA GLU A 7 -13.76 -5.01 -17.01
C GLU A 7 -12.85 -5.64 -15.95
N LEU A 8 -12.83 -5.10 -14.73
CA LEU A 8 -12.03 -5.64 -13.64
C LEU A 8 -12.67 -6.89 -13.06
N SER A 9 -11.83 -7.91 -12.88
CA SER A 9 -12.14 -9.10 -12.09
C SER A 9 -12.42 -8.73 -10.62
N THR A 10 -13.10 -9.62 -9.90
CA THR A 10 -13.40 -9.41 -8.48
C THR A 10 -12.14 -9.15 -7.64
N THR A 11 -11.05 -9.87 -7.91
CA THR A 11 -9.76 -9.70 -7.21
C THR A 11 -9.12 -8.35 -7.51
N GLU A 12 -9.19 -7.86 -8.75
CA GLU A 12 -8.71 -6.53 -9.12
C GLU A 12 -9.52 -5.43 -8.41
N ARG A 13 -10.85 -5.60 -8.28
CA ARG A 13 -11.69 -4.66 -7.53
C ARG A 13 -11.35 -4.65 -6.03
N ILE A 14 -11.15 -5.83 -5.45
CA ILE A 14 -10.70 -5.96 -4.05
C ILE A 14 -9.36 -5.24 -3.86
N GLY A 15 -8.41 -5.38 -4.79
CA GLY A 15 -7.14 -4.66 -4.73
C GLY A 15 -7.30 -3.14 -4.70
N LEU A 16 -8.22 -2.58 -5.49
CA LEU A 16 -8.52 -1.14 -5.45
C LEU A 16 -9.16 -0.71 -4.14
N ILE A 17 -10.14 -1.48 -3.65
CA ILE A 17 -10.82 -1.20 -2.37
C ILE A 17 -9.81 -1.26 -1.22
N ALA A 18 -8.97 -2.29 -1.17
CA ALA A 18 -7.93 -2.43 -0.17
C ALA A 18 -6.97 -1.24 -0.18
N GLN A 19 -6.57 -0.75 -1.37
CA GLN A 19 -5.71 0.44 -1.47
C GLN A 19 -6.39 1.68 -0.88
N VAL A 20 -7.68 1.90 -1.16
CA VAL A 20 -8.43 3.03 -0.61
C VAL A 20 -8.53 2.93 0.92
N LEU A 21 -8.90 1.76 1.44
CA LEU A 21 -9.02 1.53 2.88
C LEU A 21 -7.69 1.74 3.59
N LEU A 22 -6.60 1.14 3.09
CA LEU A 22 -5.27 1.30 3.66
C LEU A 22 -4.78 2.75 3.60
N THR A 23 -5.08 3.48 2.53
CA THR A 23 -4.74 4.91 2.41
C THR A 23 -5.48 5.72 3.46
N PHE A 24 -6.78 5.45 3.65
CA PHE A 24 -7.58 6.14 4.66
C PHE A 24 -7.10 5.82 6.08
N SER A 25 -6.86 4.54 6.39
CA SER A 25 -6.29 4.10 7.67
C SER A 25 -4.93 4.76 7.94
N LEU A 26 -4.06 4.87 6.93
CA LEU A 26 -2.77 5.54 7.05
C LEU A 26 -2.92 7.01 7.45
N LEU A 27 -3.84 7.74 6.81
CA LEU A 27 -4.08 9.16 7.13
C LEU A 27 -4.59 9.34 8.57
N VAL A 28 -5.52 8.49 9.01
CA VAL A 28 -6.02 8.51 10.39
C VAL A 28 -4.89 8.24 11.39
N LEU A 29 -4.11 7.18 11.17
CA LEU A 29 -3.00 6.83 12.07
C LEU A 29 -1.93 7.92 12.12
N LEU A 30 -1.54 8.48 10.96
CA LEU A 30 -0.60 9.60 10.90
C LEU A 30 -1.09 10.79 11.72
N PHE A 31 -2.38 11.11 11.68
CA PHE A 31 -2.93 12.18 12.51
C PHE A 31 -2.83 11.85 14.01
N MET A 32 -3.10 10.61 14.39
CA MET A 32 -2.99 10.17 15.80
C MET A 32 -1.55 10.21 16.33
N THR A 33 -0.53 10.03 15.47
CA THR A 33 0.88 10.11 15.91
C THR A 33 1.29 11.47 16.48
N ILE A 34 0.52 12.54 16.21
CA ILE A 34 0.76 13.88 16.79
C ILE A 34 0.61 13.85 18.32
N GLY A 35 -0.36 13.07 18.83
CA GLY A 35 -0.62 12.92 20.27
C GLY A 35 -0.02 11.65 20.88
N GLU A 36 0.12 10.59 20.08
CA GLU A 36 0.56 9.28 20.55
C GLU A 36 1.69 8.73 19.66
N PRO A 37 2.96 9.06 19.95
CA PRO A 37 4.10 8.63 19.14
C PRO A 37 4.25 7.10 19.00
N GLN A 38 3.72 6.34 19.96
CA GLN A 38 3.71 4.87 19.96
C GLN A 38 2.93 4.28 18.77
N ILE A 39 2.00 5.03 18.18
CA ILE A 39 1.22 4.62 17.00
C ILE A 39 2.10 4.53 15.74
N MET A 40 3.31 5.11 15.75
CA MET A 40 4.22 5.06 14.60
C MET A 40 4.56 3.62 14.16
N GLU A 41 4.54 2.65 15.07
CA GLU A 41 4.71 1.24 14.67
C GLU A 41 3.55 0.76 13.78
N ALA A 42 2.31 1.09 14.13
CA ALA A 42 1.14 0.75 13.33
C ALA A 42 1.17 1.44 11.96
N VAL A 43 1.62 2.71 11.92
CA VAL A 43 1.86 3.45 10.66
C VAL A 43 2.82 2.68 9.75
N ASN A 44 3.95 2.21 10.27
CA ASN A 44 4.93 1.45 9.49
C ASN A 44 4.34 0.17 8.90
N ILE A 45 3.56 -0.59 9.69
CA ILE A 45 2.90 -1.81 9.22
C ILE A 45 1.92 -1.48 8.08
N ILE A 46 1.07 -0.48 8.27
CA ILE A 46 0.09 -0.06 7.26
C ILE A 46 0.79 0.45 5.99
N MET A 47 1.90 1.18 6.10
CA MET A 47 2.69 1.60 4.94
C MET A 47 3.21 0.41 4.15
N ILE A 48 3.80 -0.60 4.81
CA ILE A 48 4.28 -1.82 4.13
C ILE A 48 3.13 -2.49 3.35
N MET A 49 1.99 -2.69 4.01
CA MET A 49 0.81 -3.29 3.37
C MET A 49 0.32 -2.45 2.18
N LEU A 50 0.27 -1.13 2.33
CA LEU A 50 -0.16 -0.20 1.29
C LEU A 50 0.77 -0.27 0.07
N PHE A 51 2.09 -0.29 0.28
CA PHE A 51 3.06 -0.43 -0.81
C PHE A 51 2.91 -1.77 -1.53
N LEU A 52 2.69 -2.88 -0.81
CA LEU A 52 2.43 -4.18 -1.44
C LEU A 52 1.16 -4.17 -2.30
N VAL A 53 0.06 -3.60 -1.79
CA VAL A 53 -1.21 -3.47 -2.54
C VAL A 53 -1.06 -2.54 -3.74
N MET A 54 -0.33 -1.42 -3.61
CA MET A 54 -0.02 -0.54 -4.73
C MET A 54 0.87 -1.25 -5.77
N GLY A 55 1.81 -2.09 -5.34
CA GLY A 55 2.59 -2.96 -6.21
C GLY A 55 1.70 -3.92 -7.00
N TYR A 56 0.80 -4.63 -6.32
CA TYR A 56 -0.20 -5.50 -6.94
C TYR A 56 -1.06 -4.75 -7.96
N ASN A 57 -1.67 -3.63 -7.58
CA ASN A 57 -2.54 -2.86 -8.47
C ASN A 57 -1.76 -2.32 -9.69
N ASN A 58 -0.51 -1.88 -9.49
CA ASN A 58 0.34 -1.45 -10.60
C ASN A 58 0.70 -2.59 -11.56
N HIS A 59 0.87 -3.82 -11.07
CA HIS A 59 1.14 -4.99 -11.90
C HIS A 59 -0.10 -5.48 -12.66
N PHE A 60 -1.22 -5.64 -11.97
CA PHE A 60 -2.40 -6.30 -12.52
C PHE A 60 -3.34 -5.33 -13.24
N ILE A 61 -3.57 -4.14 -12.70
CA ILE A 61 -4.58 -3.19 -13.18
C ILE A 61 -3.95 -2.14 -14.08
N TYR A 62 -2.94 -1.43 -13.58
CA TYR A 62 -2.36 -0.28 -14.29
C TYR A 62 -1.28 -0.68 -15.31
N LYS A 63 -0.73 -1.90 -15.19
CA LYS A 63 0.35 -2.44 -16.05
C LYS A 63 1.59 -1.52 -16.08
N ARG A 64 1.95 -0.92 -14.95
CA ARG A 64 3.07 0.01 -14.77
C ARG A 64 4.25 -0.68 -14.10
N LYS A 65 5.18 -1.23 -14.90
CA LYS A 65 6.33 -2.01 -14.41
C LYS A 65 7.25 -1.23 -13.46
N GLY A 66 7.62 0.01 -13.81
CA GLY A 66 8.49 0.84 -12.97
C GLY A 66 7.90 1.10 -11.57
N PHE A 67 6.64 1.50 -11.50
CA PHE A 67 5.94 1.71 -10.22
C PHE A 67 5.71 0.40 -9.45
N THR A 68 5.53 -0.72 -10.14
CA THR A 68 5.44 -2.04 -9.49
C THR A 68 6.74 -2.33 -8.73
N LEU A 69 7.88 -2.22 -9.43
CA LEU A 69 9.19 -2.50 -8.84
C LEU A 69 9.51 -1.53 -7.71
N PHE A 70 9.26 -0.24 -7.91
CA PHE A 70 9.45 0.79 -6.89
C PHE A 70 8.68 0.44 -5.60
N ASN A 71 7.39 0.15 -5.70
CA ASN A 71 6.57 -0.16 -4.53
C ASN A 71 7.04 -1.43 -3.80
N LEU A 72 7.46 -2.46 -4.54
CA LEU A 72 8.00 -3.68 -3.93
C LEU A 72 9.33 -3.43 -3.23
N ILE A 73 10.24 -2.65 -3.83
CA ILE A 73 11.51 -2.27 -3.20
C ILE A 73 11.26 -1.48 -1.92
N VAL A 74 10.37 -0.48 -1.96
CA VAL A 74 10.05 0.32 -0.76
C VAL A 74 9.43 -0.54 0.34
N ALA A 75 8.49 -1.43 0.01
CA ALA A 75 7.91 -2.36 0.99
C ALA A 75 8.98 -3.26 1.62
N LEU A 76 9.92 -3.78 0.82
CA LEU A 76 11.03 -4.59 1.30
C LEU A 76 11.98 -3.79 2.20
N LEU A 77 12.34 -2.56 1.82
CA LEU A 77 13.20 -1.70 2.63
C LEU A 77 12.56 -1.37 3.98
N LEU A 78 11.26 -1.07 4.01
CA LEU A 78 10.52 -0.83 5.25
C LEU A 78 10.45 -2.10 6.12
N LEU A 79 10.20 -3.25 5.52
CA LEU A 79 10.16 -4.54 6.23
C LEU A 79 11.52 -4.90 6.82
N ILE A 80 12.60 -4.74 6.04
CA ILE A 80 13.97 -4.93 6.48
C ILE A 80 14.29 -3.95 7.61
N GLY A 81 13.99 -2.66 7.44
CA GLY A 81 14.19 -1.65 8.48
C GLY A 81 13.53 -2.03 9.80
N LYS A 82 12.31 -2.59 9.76
CA LYS A 82 11.59 -3.09 10.94
C LYS A 82 12.24 -4.33 11.58
N LEU A 83 12.95 -5.18 10.82
CA LEU A 83 13.59 -6.38 11.37
C LEU A 83 14.90 -6.07 12.10
N PHE A 84 15.54 -4.96 11.77
CA PHE A 84 16.85 -4.57 12.32
C PHE A 84 16.77 -3.49 13.40
N TYR A 85 15.59 -2.89 13.64
CA TYR A 85 15.31 -1.86 14.64
C TYR A 85 14.03 -2.19 15.39
#